data_AF-A0A4Q5TEM9-F1
#
_entry.id   AF-A0A4Q5TEM9-F1
#
_cell.length_a   1.000
_cell.length_b   1.000
_cell.length_c   1.000
_cell.angle_alpha   90.00
_cell.angle_beta   90.00
_cell.angle_gamma   90.00
#
_symmetry.space_group_name_H-M   'P 1'
#
loop_
_entity.id
_entity.type
_entity.pdbx_description
1 polymer ?
#
loop_
_entity_poly.entity_id
_entity_poly.type
_entity_poly.pdbx_seq_one_letter_code
_entity_poly.pdbx_strand_id
1 'polypeptide(L)'
;MKKQVLVLFAALFLTIGASFAQGQRMTVDERVALALDKIEAGLKPSEAVRTSAKTILMEYYTEQQKAMEELRAAGADREKMMEVRKKLTDERDIKLKNVFTAEQMTKWTNEIEPSLRPQKPSGEKAKQ
;
A
#
# COMPACT_ATOMS: atom_id res chain seq x y z
N MET A 1 -36.06 38.66 17.00
CA MET A 1 -34.83 38.23 17.71
C MET A 1 -34.98 36.89 18.47
N LYS A 2 -35.82 35.93 18.02
CA LYS A 2 -35.88 34.56 18.60
C LYS A 2 -35.61 33.45 17.57
N LYS A 3 -35.66 33.78 16.27
CA LYS A 3 -35.42 32.85 15.15
C LYS A 3 -34.01 32.99 14.54
N GLN A 4 -33.28 34.04 14.90
CA GLN A 4 -31.93 34.32 14.38
C GLN A 4 -30.81 33.67 15.21
N VAL A 5 -31.06 33.35 16.49
CA VAL A 5 -30.11 32.61 17.34
C VAL A 5 -29.99 31.14 16.89
N LEU A 6 -31.08 30.58 16.34
CA LEU A 6 -31.13 29.18 15.92
C LEU A 6 -30.32 28.92 14.63
N VAL A 7 -30.17 29.93 13.77
CA VAL A 7 -29.35 29.86 12.55
C VAL A 7 -27.86 29.98 12.85
N LEU A 8 -27.48 30.73 13.88
CA LEU A 8 -26.08 30.86 14.34
C LEU A 8 -25.55 29.58 15.00
N PHE A 9 -26.40 28.81 15.67
CA PHE A 9 -26.00 27.51 16.25
C PHE A 9 -25.85 26.40 15.20
N ALA A 10 -26.60 26.44 14.10
CA ALA A 10 -26.50 25.46 13.02
C ALA A 10 -25.20 25.60 12.20
N ALA A 11 -24.61 26.79 12.14
CA ALA A 11 -23.37 27.05 11.39
C ALA A 11 -22.10 26.57 12.12
N LEU A 12 -22.14 26.39 13.44
CA LEU A 12 -20.95 26.04 14.24
C LEU A 12 -20.54 24.56 14.14
N PHE A 13 -21.41 23.68 13.63
CA PHE A 13 -21.15 22.24 13.54
C PHE A 13 -20.61 21.76 12.18
N LEU A 14 -20.52 22.65 11.18
CA LEU A 14 -20.09 22.28 9.82
C LEU A 14 -18.56 22.27 9.62
N THR A 15 -17.75 22.61 10.63
CA THR A 15 -16.29 22.72 10.48
C THR A 15 -15.50 21.51 10.97
N ILE A 16 -16.13 20.50 11.59
CA ILE A 16 -15.41 19.33 12.15
C ILE A 16 -15.18 18.22 11.09
N GLY A 17 -15.77 18.33 9.89
CA GLY A 17 -15.76 17.25 8.89
C GLY A 17 -14.53 17.14 7.97
N ALA A 18 -13.52 18.02 8.07
CA ALA A 18 -12.50 18.13 7.00
C ALA A 18 -11.20 17.32 7.19
N SER A 19 -10.98 16.65 8.32
CA SER A 19 -9.66 16.06 8.63
C SER A 19 -9.42 14.61 8.17
N PHE A 20 -10.41 13.93 7.57
CA PHE A 20 -10.27 12.52 7.14
C PHE A 20 -10.00 12.33 5.64
N ALA A 21 -9.73 13.41 4.89
CA ALA A 21 -9.51 13.33 3.44
C ALA A 21 -8.14 12.75 3.02
N GLN A 22 -7.19 12.58 3.94
CA GLN A 22 -5.98 11.79 3.70
C GLN A 22 -6.26 10.36 4.12
N GLY A 23 -6.62 9.50 3.16
CA GLY A 23 -6.86 8.08 3.41
C GLY A 23 -5.78 7.46 4.28
N GLN A 24 -6.21 6.71 5.30
CA GLN A 24 -5.32 6.06 6.25
C GLN A 24 -4.32 5.18 5.49
N ARG A 25 -3.02 5.41 5.70
CA ARG A 25 -1.99 4.55 5.14
C ARG A 25 -2.05 3.21 5.87
N MET A 26 -2.07 2.11 5.12
CA MET A 26 -1.91 0.78 5.70
C MET A 26 -0.57 0.68 6.43
N THR A 27 -0.58 0.05 7.60
CA THR A 27 0.61 -0.33 8.37
C THR A 27 1.43 -1.40 7.64
N VAL A 28 2.67 -1.63 8.08
CA VAL A 28 3.51 -2.72 7.53
C VAL A 28 2.81 -4.07 7.71
N ASP A 29 2.31 -4.35 8.90
CA ASP A 29 1.64 -5.63 9.21
C ASP A 29 0.41 -5.86 8.33
N GLU A 30 -0.41 -4.82 8.13
CA GLU A 30 -1.59 -4.89 7.25
C GLU A 30 -1.18 -5.16 5.79
N ARG A 31 -0.09 -4.56 5.32
CA ARG A 31 0.42 -4.80 3.96
C ARG A 31 0.97 -6.21 3.80
N VAL A 32 1.70 -6.72 4.79
CA VAL A 32 2.21 -8.09 4.80
C VAL A 32 1.05 -9.08 4.81
N ALA A 33 0.03 -8.86 5.65
CA ALA A 33 -1.17 -9.69 5.69
C ALA A 33 -1.87 -9.73 4.33
N LEU A 34 -2.12 -8.55 3.71
CA LEU A 34 -2.73 -8.48 2.38
C LEU A 34 -1.90 -9.22 1.32
N ALA A 35 -0.57 -9.06 1.35
CA ALA A 35 0.32 -9.74 0.41
C ALA A 35 0.29 -11.27 0.60
N LEU A 36 0.28 -11.74 1.84
CA LEU A 36 0.16 -13.16 2.16
C LEU A 36 -1.18 -13.74 1.73
N ASP A 37 -2.29 -13.03 1.95
CA ASP A 37 -3.61 -13.48 1.50
C ASP A 37 -3.64 -13.69 -0.02
N LYS A 38 -3.02 -12.78 -0.79
CA LYS A 38 -2.92 -12.91 -2.25
C LYS A 38 -1.98 -14.02 -2.67
N ILE A 39 -0.87 -14.21 -1.97
CA ILE A 39 0.06 -15.33 -2.18
C ILE A 39 -0.63 -16.66 -1.89
N GLU A 40 -1.39 -16.78 -0.80
CA GLU A 40 -2.13 -17.99 -0.45
C GLU A 40 -3.19 -18.32 -1.52
N ALA A 41 -3.99 -17.32 -1.90
CA ALA A 41 -5.02 -17.49 -2.92
C ALA A 41 -4.43 -17.84 -4.30
N GLY A 42 -3.30 -17.23 -4.67
CA GLY A 42 -2.69 -17.36 -5.99
C GLY A 42 -1.75 -18.55 -6.13
N LEU A 43 -0.89 -18.80 -5.14
CA LEU A 43 0.21 -19.77 -5.23
C LEU A 43 -0.05 -21.05 -4.44
N LYS A 44 -0.95 -21.04 -3.46
CA LYS A 44 -1.18 -22.15 -2.51
C LYS A 44 0.16 -22.72 -1.98
N PRO A 45 1.03 -21.88 -1.39
CA PRO A 45 2.38 -22.27 -1.02
C PRO A 45 2.40 -23.31 0.11
N SER A 46 3.51 -24.03 0.24
CA SER A 46 3.77 -24.80 1.46
C SER A 46 3.98 -23.86 2.66
N GLU A 47 3.86 -24.38 3.88
CA GLU A 47 4.07 -23.60 5.11
C GLU A 47 5.48 -22.97 5.19
N ALA A 48 6.50 -23.70 4.74
CA ALA A 48 7.87 -23.20 4.69
C ALA A 48 8.00 -22.02 3.73
N VAL A 49 7.46 -22.14 2.50
CA VAL A 49 7.47 -21.07 1.50
C VAL A 49 6.68 -19.85 2.00
N ARG A 50 5.52 -20.07 2.61
CA ARG A 50 4.70 -19.02 3.22
C ARG A 50 5.46 -18.26 4.31
N THR A 51 6.15 -18.97 5.19
CA THR A 51 6.91 -18.39 6.30
C THR A 51 8.08 -17.56 5.78
N SER A 52 8.84 -18.07 4.82
CA SER A 52 9.93 -17.32 4.17
C SER A 52 9.42 -16.08 3.44
N ALA A 53 8.30 -16.20 2.69
CA ALA A 53 7.69 -15.06 2.02
C ALA A 53 7.23 -13.97 3.01
N LYS A 54 6.62 -14.36 4.14
CA LYS A 54 6.24 -13.43 5.21
C LYS A 54 7.44 -12.63 5.71
N THR A 55 8.56 -13.30 6.01
CA THR A 55 9.78 -12.65 6.49
C THR A 55 10.34 -11.67 5.45
N ILE A 56 10.44 -12.08 4.19
CA ILE A 56 10.93 -11.24 3.09
C ILE A 56 10.04 -10.01 2.89
N LEU A 57 8.72 -10.18 2.93
CA LEU A 57 7.76 -9.08 2.75
C LEU A 57 7.77 -8.12 3.95
N MET A 58 7.93 -8.63 5.17
CA MET A 58 8.06 -7.80 6.38
C MET A 58 9.26 -6.88 6.28
N GLU A 59 10.42 -7.44 5.90
CA GLU A 59 11.64 -6.67 5.67
C GLU A 59 11.43 -5.62 4.57
N TYR A 60 10.94 -6.03 3.40
CA TYR A 60 10.67 -5.13 2.27
C TYR A 60 9.76 -3.96 2.61
N TYR A 61 8.61 -4.21 3.24
CA TYR A 61 7.66 -3.14 3.55
C TYR A 61 8.17 -2.21 4.66
N THR A 62 8.94 -2.73 5.61
CA THR A 62 9.61 -1.92 6.64
C THR A 62 10.63 -0.98 6.01
N GLU A 63 11.52 -1.51 5.16
CA GLU A 63 12.55 -0.73 4.47
C GLU A 63 11.94 0.27 3.50
N GLN A 64 10.93 -0.15 2.74
CA GLN A 64 10.19 0.74 1.85
C GLN A 64 9.56 1.89 2.63
N GLN A 65 8.86 1.62 3.74
CA GLN A 65 8.22 2.66 4.51
C GLN A 65 9.25 3.67 5.01
N LYS A 66 10.33 3.20 5.63
CA LYS A 66 11.43 4.03 6.14
C LYS A 66 12.05 4.89 5.04
N ALA A 67 12.45 4.27 3.93
CA ALA A 67 13.08 4.99 2.81
C ALA A 67 12.14 6.05 2.20
N MET A 68 10.84 5.74 2.07
CA MET A 68 9.86 6.69 1.53
C MET A 68 9.53 7.83 2.50
N GLU A 69 9.66 7.61 3.81
CA GLU A 69 9.54 8.65 4.83
C GLU A 69 10.75 9.58 4.80
N GLU A 70 11.97 9.02 4.78
CA GLU A 70 13.23 9.77 4.70
C GLU A 70 13.31 10.63 3.44
N LEU A 71 13.01 10.04 2.26
CA LEU A 71 13.01 10.78 1.00
C LEU A 71 11.98 11.90 0.98
N ARG A 72 10.79 11.67 1.55
CA ARG A 72 9.76 12.71 1.63
C ARG A 72 10.17 13.85 2.57
N ALA A 73 10.79 13.52 3.71
CA ALA A 73 11.33 14.51 4.64
C ALA A 73 12.47 15.32 4.00
N ALA A 74 13.29 14.68 3.17
CA ALA A 74 14.36 15.32 2.40
C ALA A 74 13.87 16.11 1.17
N GLY A 75 12.56 16.16 0.90
CA GLY A 75 12.01 16.88 -0.26
C GLY A 75 12.38 16.26 -1.60
N ALA A 76 12.70 14.96 -1.64
CA ALA A 76 13.10 14.27 -2.85
C ALA A 76 12.00 14.33 -3.94
N ASP A 77 12.44 14.45 -5.18
CA ASP A 77 11.53 14.43 -6.32
C ASP A 77 10.93 13.04 -6.57
N ARG A 78 10.00 13.00 -7.53
CA ARG A 78 9.31 11.78 -7.91
C ARG A 78 10.25 10.75 -8.53
N GLU A 79 11.24 11.18 -9.30
CA GLU A 79 12.17 10.27 -9.98
C GLU A 79 13.00 9.50 -8.96
N LYS A 80 13.55 10.19 -7.96
CA LYS A 80 14.31 9.57 -6.89
C LYS A 80 13.48 8.61 -6.05
N MET A 81 12.23 8.98 -5.74
CA MET A 81 11.31 8.06 -5.05
C MET A 81 11.01 6.80 -5.88
N MET A 82 10.87 6.92 -7.21
CA MET A 82 10.63 5.77 -8.08
C MET A 82 11.86 4.88 -8.20
N GLU A 83 13.05 5.46 -8.33
CA GLU A 83 14.32 4.74 -8.37
C GLU A 83 14.52 3.87 -7.11
N VAL A 84 14.34 4.47 -5.92
CA VAL A 84 14.50 3.76 -4.65
C VAL A 84 13.44 2.67 -4.48
N ARG A 85 12.18 2.94 -4.87
CA ARG A 85 11.13 1.88 -4.87
C ARG A 85 11.51 0.73 -5.77
N LYS A 86 12.01 1.01 -6.97
CA LYS A 86 12.41 -0.02 -7.92
C LYS A 86 13.54 -0.87 -7.32
N LYS A 87 14.57 -0.24 -6.77
CA LYS A 87 15.69 -0.93 -6.14
C LYS A 87 15.23 -1.91 -5.05
N LEU A 88 14.42 -1.44 -4.10
CA LEU A 88 13.89 -2.29 -3.01
C LEU A 88 13.02 -3.44 -3.56
N THR A 89 12.29 -3.18 -4.65
CA THR A 89 11.44 -4.18 -5.29
C THR A 89 12.28 -5.25 -5.97
N ASP A 90 13.35 -4.86 -6.68
CA ASP A 90 14.29 -5.77 -7.31
C ASP A 90 14.99 -6.65 -6.25
N GLU A 91 15.39 -6.06 -5.12
CA GLU A 91 16.00 -6.78 -3.99
C GLU A 91 15.04 -7.80 -3.36
N ARG A 92 13.77 -7.43 -3.15
CA ARG A 92 12.72 -8.36 -2.71
C ARG A 92 12.55 -9.51 -3.70
N ASP A 93 12.50 -9.22 -5.00
CA ASP A 93 12.27 -10.25 -6.02
C ASP A 93 13.45 -11.22 -6.16
N ILE A 94 14.68 -10.75 -5.93
CA ILE A 94 15.85 -11.64 -5.80
C ILE A 94 15.66 -12.60 -4.61
N LYS A 95 15.22 -12.09 -3.46
CA LYS A 95 14.96 -12.94 -2.27
C LYS A 95 13.81 -13.93 -2.52
N LEU A 96 12.72 -13.49 -3.14
CA LEU A 96 11.57 -14.35 -3.45
C LEU A 96 11.93 -15.44 -4.48
N LYS A 97 12.77 -15.17 -5.48
CA LYS A 97 13.25 -16.17 -6.45
C LYS A 97 13.99 -17.35 -5.81
N ASN A 98 14.60 -17.15 -4.64
CA ASN A 98 15.28 -18.23 -3.91
C ASN A 98 14.31 -19.13 -3.12
N VAL A 99 13.05 -18.71 -2.98
CA VAL A 99 12.02 -19.39 -2.19
C VAL A 99 10.90 -19.94 -3.07
N PHE A 100 10.51 -19.18 -4.09
CA PHE A 100 9.47 -19.56 -5.05
C PHE A 100 10.05 -20.42 -6.17
N THR A 101 9.24 -21.36 -6.66
CA THR A 101 9.54 -22.00 -7.95
C THR A 101 9.48 -20.98 -9.09
N ALA A 102 10.04 -21.32 -10.25
CA ALA A 102 9.97 -20.45 -11.42
C ALA A 102 8.53 -20.08 -11.79
N GLU A 103 7.61 -21.05 -11.75
CA GLU A 103 6.18 -20.84 -12.02
C GLU A 103 5.52 -19.91 -10.99
N GLN A 104 5.81 -20.13 -9.70
CA GLN A 104 5.32 -19.27 -8.62
C GLN A 104 5.85 -17.84 -8.76
N MET A 105 7.12 -17.68 -9.15
CA MET A 105 7.70 -16.36 -9.40
C MET A 105 7.05 -15.67 -10.61
N THR A 106 6.78 -16.40 -11.69
CA THR A 106 6.04 -15.86 -12.84
C THR A 106 4.66 -15.36 -12.43
N LYS A 107 3.92 -16.15 -11.64
CA LYS A 107 2.60 -15.74 -11.14
C LYS A 107 2.67 -14.57 -10.14
N TRP A 108 3.70 -14.54 -9.30
CA TRP A 108 3.99 -13.41 -8.42
C TRP A 108 4.12 -12.11 -9.22
N THR A 109 5.00 -12.09 -10.22
CA THR A 109 5.30 -10.88 -11.00
C THR A 109 4.13 -10.44 -11.88
N ASN A 110 3.41 -11.37 -12.49
CA ASN A 110 2.39 -11.03 -13.49
C ASN A 110 1.01 -10.74 -12.89
N GLU A 111 0.68 -11.34 -11.74
CA GLU A 111 -0.68 -11.28 -11.19
C GLU A 111 -0.71 -10.74 -9.77
N ILE A 112 0.06 -11.34 -8.86
CA ILE A 112 -0.05 -11.04 -7.43
C ILE A 112 0.51 -9.65 -7.12
N GLU A 113 1.77 -9.36 -7.47
CA GLU A 113 2.39 -8.08 -7.15
C GLU A 113 1.62 -6.88 -7.76
N PRO A 114 1.19 -6.92 -9.03
CA PRO A 114 0.34 -5.86 -9.59
C PRO A 114 -0.97 -5.66 -8.81
N SER A 115 -1.56 -6.73 -8.27
CA SER A 115 -2.81 -6.66 -7.49
C SER A 115 -2.65 -5.96 -6.12
N LEU A 116 -1.42 -5.86 -5.61
CA LEU A 116 -1.11 -5.20 -4.33
C LEU A 116 -0.95 -3.68 -4.46
N ARG A 117 -0.89 -3.16 -5.68
CA ARG A 117 -0.76 -1.72 -5.92
C ARG A 117 -2.09 -1.03 -5.65
N PRO A 118 -2.10 0.16 -5.01
CA PRO A 118 -3.32 0.94 -4.87
C PRO A 118 -3.92 1.19 -6.25
N GLN A 119 -5.13 0.65 -6.47
CA GLN A 119 -5.88 0.92 -7.69
C GLN A 119 -6.24 2.40 -7.67
N LYS A 120 -5.77 3.17 -8.65
CA LYS A 120 -6.37 4.49 -8.88
C LYS A 120 -7.84 4.22 -9.21
N PRO A 121 -8.81 4.95 -8.62
CA PRO A 121 -10.16 4.92 -9.12
C PRO A 121 -10.06 5.19 -10.62
N SER A 122 -10.41 4.20 -11.45
CA SER A 122 -10.57 4.44 -12.87
C SER A 122 -11.59 5.58 -12.95
N GLY A 123 -11.29 6.62 -13.75
CA GLY A 123 -12.17 7.77 -13.95
C GLY A 123 -13.46 7.42 -14.68
N GLU A 124 -14.04 6.26 -14.40
CA GLU A 124 -15.24 5.76 -15.02
C GLU A 124 -16.45 6.26 -14.22
N LYS A 125 -17.13 7.23 -14.83
CA LYS A 125 -18.49 7.73 -14.55
C LYS A 125 -18.60 8.92 -13.59
N ALA A 126 -17.95 10.03 -13.95
CA ALA A 126 -18.61 11.35 -13.86
C ALA A 126 -19.41 11.60 -15.15
N LYS A 127 -20.49 10.83 -15.33
CA LYS A 127 -21.58 11.14 -16.26
C LYS A 127 -22.87 10.67 -15.62
N GLN A 128 -23.50 11.56 -14.87
CA GLN A 128 -24.96 11.67 -14.69
C GLN A 128 -25.25 13.06 -14.14
#